data_AF-A0A2M7JJU1-F1
#
_entry.id   AF-A0A2M7JJU1-F1
#
_cell.length_a   1.000
_cell.length_b   1.000
_cell.length_c   1.000
_cell.angle_alpha   90.00
_cell.angle_beta   90.00
_cell.angle_gamma   90.00
#
_symmetry.space_group_name_H-M   'P 1'
#
loop_
_entity.id
_entity.type
_entity.pdbx_description
1 polymer ?
#
loop_
_entity_poly.entity_id
_entity_poly.type
_entity_poly.pdbx_seq_one_letter_code
_entity_poly.pdbx_strand_id
1 'polypeptide(L)'
;MAQMKRPRLKKIKVLGSHTLRCTFMDDSTYSIDFIELFNESPGLAPLRDPAEFSKATLVPGEGWNVEWTGVDIQIGADTLWLDAQAQNATDENTRIFARWRARHGLSLKAAAAALGVTPRTISAYGTSERPVPRYIALACKGWEAEQGHSN
;
A
#
# COMPACT_ATOMS: atom_id res chain seq x y z
N MET A 1 15.14 -4.74 4.73
CA MET A 1 15.06 -5.54 3.48
C MET A 1 15.10 -4.59 2.29
N ALA A 2 15.71 -4.97 1.17
CA ALA A 2 15.90 -4.09 0.03
C ALA A 2 14.54 -3.64 -0.53
N GLN A 3 14.27 -2.33 -0.48
CA GLN A 3 13.10 -1.74 -1.13
C GLN A 3 13.21 -2.05 -2.63
N MET A 4 12.30 -2.88 -3.16
CA MET A 4 12.20 -3.07 -4.60
C MET A 4 12.00 -1.70 -5.26
N LYS A 5 13.03 -1.22 -5.94
CA LYS A 5 13.06 0.12 -6.55
C LYS A 5 12.00 0.25 -7.67
N ARG A 6 11.58 -0.90 -8.22
CA ARG A 6 10.50 -1.11 -9.20
C ARG A 6 9.87 -2.48 -8.95
N PRO A 7 8.89 -2.61 -8.04
CA PRO A 7 8.25 -3.89 -7.79
C PRO A 7 7.54 -4.37 -9.05
N ARG A 8 7.70 -5.65 -9.36
CA ARG A 8 7.03 -6.34 -10.47
C ARG A 8 6.45 -7.65 -9.96
N LEU A 9 5.27 -7.97 -10.45
CA LEU A 9 4.56 -9.20 -10.15
C LEU A 9 5.01 -10.30 -11.09
N LYS A 10 5.37 -11.44 -10.51
CA LYS A 10 5.64 -12.69 -11.22
C LYS A 10 4.36 -13.49 -11.42
N LYS A 11 3.46 -13.46 -10.44
CA LYS A 11 2.20 -14.21 -10.46
C LYS A 11 1.18 -13.59 -9.51
N ILE A 12 -0.10 -13.73 -9.83
CA ILE A 12 -1.21 -13.46 -8.93
C ILE A 12 -2.11 -14.69 -8.75
N LYS A 13 -2.81 -14.75 -7.62
CA LYS A 13 -3.86 -15.73 -7.36
C LYS A 13 -4.96 -15.11 -6.50
N VAL A 14 -6.20 -15.14 -6.97
CA VAL A 14 -7.36 -14.75 -6.17
C VAL A 14 -7.63 -15.83 -5.12
N LEU A 15 -7.76 -15.43 -3.85
CA LEU A 15 -7.96 -16.37 -2.72
C LEU A 15 -9.40 -16.42 -2.19
N GLY A 16 -10.27 -15.48 -2.60
CA GLY A 16 -11.61 -15.28 -2.03
C GLY A 16 -11.66 -14.07 -1.09
N SER A 17 -12.86 -13.62 -0.71
CA SER A 17 -13.07 -12.45 0.18
C SER A 17 -12.25 -11.21 -0.21
N HIS A 18 -12.23 -10.86 -1.51
CA HIS A 18 -11.48 -9.71 -2.04
C HIS A 18 -9.98 -9.71 -1.70
N THR A 19 -9.42 -10.89 -1.50
CA THR A 19 -8.00 -11.06 -1.22
C THR A 19 -7.26 -11.55 -2.46
N LEU A 20 -6.17 -10.86 -2.80
CA LEU A 20 -5.24 -11.24 -3.86
C LEU A 20 -3.91 -11.68 -3.27
N ARG A 21 -3.45 -12.87 -3.65
CA ARG A 21 -2.08 -13.30 -3.40
C ARG A 21 -1.19 -12.85 -4.54
N CYS A 22 -0.22 -12.00 -4.23
CA CYS A 22 0.76 -11.46 -5.15
C CYS A 22 2.13 -12.09 -4.87
N THR A 23 2.72 -12.70 -5.88
CA THR A 23 4.12 -13.15 -5.86
C THR A 23 4.94 -12.18 -6.70
N PHE A 24 5.95 -11.58 -6.09
CA PHE A 24 6.85 -10.63 -6.74
C PHE A 24 8.05 -11.34 -7.39
N MET A 25 8.82 -10.59 -8.17
CA MET A 25 9.98 -11.12 -8.91
C MET A 25 11.10 -11.68 -8.02
N ASP A 26 11.18 -11.28 -6.75
CA ASP A 26 12.11 -11.80 -5.75
C ASP A 26 11.58 -13.05 -5.01
N ASP A 27 10.51 -13.65 -5.53
CA ASP A 27 9.77 -14.79 -4.96
C ASP A 27 9.08 -14.50 -3.62
N SER A 28 9.14 -13.26 -3.12
CA SER A 28 8.32 -12.83 -1.99
C SER A 28 6.84 -12.92 -2.35
N THR A 29 6.03 -13.41 -1.41
CA THR A 29 4.60 -13.61 -1.62
C THR A 29 3.81 -12.98 -0.48
N TYR A 30 2.85 -12.14 -0.84
CA TYR A 30 1.99 -11.43 0.10
C TYR A 30 0.53 -11.67 -0.25
N SER A 31 -0.32 -11.78 0.78
CA SER A 31 -1.77 -11.74 0.60
C SER A 31 -2.23 -10.32 0.94
N ILE A 32 -2.94 -9.70 0.00
CA ILE A 32 -3.39 -8.31 0.06
C ILE A 32 -4.91 -8.34 0.13
N ASP A 33 -5.47 -7.82 1.21
CA ASP A 33 -6.91 -7.59 1.39
C ASP A 33 -7.29 -6.23 0.77
N PHE A 34 -8.25 -6.21 -0.16
CA PHE A 34 -8.64 -5.00 -0.88
C PHE A 34 -9.72 -4.17 -0.18
N ILE A 35 -10.29 -4.65 0.93
CA ILE A 35 -11.38 -3.96 1.62
C ILE A 35 -10.98 -2.54 2.02
N GLU A 36 -9.77 -2.35 2.53
CA GLU A 36 -9.28 -1.01 2.87
C GLU A 36 -9.07 -0.14 1.62
N LEU A 37 -8.52 -0.71 0.56
CA LEU A 37 -8.30 0.00 -0.69
C LEU A 37 -9.62 0.50 -1.32
N PHE A 38 -10.70 -0.28 -1.18
CA PHE A 38 -12.04 0.13 -1.62
C PHE A 38 -12.59 1.31 -0.80
N ASN A 39 -12.24 1.41 0.48
CA ASN A 39 -12.66 2.51 1.33
C ASN A 39 -11.90 3.80 1.02
N GLU A 40 -10.65 3.67 0.58
CA GLU A 40 -9.79 4.81 0.23
C GLU A 40 -10.06 5.35 -1.19
N SER A 41 -10.49 4.48 -2.12
CA SER A 41 -10.72 4.85 -3.52
C SER A 41 -12.12 4.50 -4.00
N PRO A 42 -13.03 5.49 -4.12
CA PRO A 42 -14.37 5.28 -4.67
C PRO A 42 -14.36 4.71 -6.10
N GLY A 43 -13.31 4.97 -6.88
CA GLY A 43 -13.15 4.45 -8.25
C GLY A 43 -13.00 2.93 -8.31
N LEU A 44 -12.66 2.27 -7.20
CA LEU A 44 -12.58 0.81 -7.11
C LEU A 44 -13.90 0.14 -6.72
N ALA A 45 -14.99 0.91 -6.59
CA ALA A 45 -16.30 0.37 -6.23
C ALA A 45 -16.76 -0.83 -7.07
N PRO A 46 -16.52 -0.90 -8.40
CA PRO A 46 -16.89 -2.07 -9.21
C PRO A 46 -16.21 -3.37 -8.75
N LEU A 47 -15.01 -3.29 -8.16
CA LEU A 47 -14.28 -4.45 -7.66
C LEU A 47 -14.83 -4.99 -6.33
N ARG A 48 -15.82 -4.33 -5.73
CA ARG A 48 -16.56 -4.89 -4.58
C ARG A 48 -17.44 -6.06 -4.99
N ASP A 49 -17.80 -6.20 -6.26
CA ASP A 49 -18.43 -7.42 -6.76
C ASP A 49 -17.38 -8.56 -6.80
N PRO A 50 -17.57 -9.66 -6.05
CA PRO A 50 -16.66 -10.80 -6.09
C PRO A 50 -16.50 -11.40 -7.50
N ALA A 51 -17.55 -11.32 -8.34
CA ALA A 51 -17.51 -11.83 -9.70
C ALA A 51 -16.53 -11.02 -10.55
N GLU A 52 -16.56 -9.69 -10.46
CA GLU A 52 -15.58 -8.83 -11.12
C GLU A 52 -14.20 -9.00 -10.51
N PHE A 53 -14.08 -8.99 -9.18
CA PHE A 53 -12.79 -9.16 -8.50
C PHE A 53 -12.06 -10.45 -8.93
N SER A 54 -12.81 -11.55 -9.12
CA SER A 54 -12.26 -12.85 -9.51
C SER A 54 -11.59 -12.86 -10.88
N LYS A 55 -11.89 -11.88 -11.74
CA LYS A 55 -11.33 -11.73 -13.08
C LYS A 55 -9.96 -11.04 -13.10
N ALA A 56 -9.37 -10.79 -11.94
CA ALA A 56 -8.03 -10.23 -11.81
C ALA A 56 -7.03 -10.99 -12.68
N THR A 57 -6.37 -10.27 -13.59
CA THR A 57 -5.38 -10.85 -14.49
C THR A 57 -4.08 -10.04 -14.46
N LEU A 58 -2.99 -10.69 -14.86
CA LEU A 58 -1.69 -10.07 -15.04
C LEU A 58 -1.35 -10.12 -16.53
N VAL A 59 -0.92 -9.00 -17.11
CA VAL A 59 -0.42 -9.01 -18.49
C VAL A 59 0.83 -9.91 -18.56
N PRO A 60 0.84 -10.96 -19.41
CA PRO A 60 1.95 -11.89 -19.49
C PRO A 60 3.27 -11.20 -19.82
N GLY A 61 4.31 -11.43 -19.02
CA GLY A 61 5.66 -10.90 -19.25
C GLY A 61 5.89 -9.45 -18.78
N GLU A 62 4.83 -8.74 -18.39
CA GLU A 62 4.91 -7.34 -17.94
C GLU A 62 4.98 -7.22 -16.43
N GLY A 63 3.98 -7.75 -15.72
CA GLY A 63 3.98 -7.74 -14.25
C GLY A 63 3.95 -6.34 -13.62
N TRP A 64 3.56 -5.32 -14.38
CA TRP A 64 3.53 -3.92 -13.91
C TRP A 64 2.25 -3.57 -13.17
N ASN A 65 1.17 -4.24 -13.50
CA ASN A 65 -0.18 -3.94 -13.05
C ASN A 65 -1.01 -5.23 -12.98
N VAL A 66 -2.00 -5.23 -12.10
CA VAL A 66 -3.12 -6.19 -12.11
C VAL A 66 -4.30 -5.50 -12.77
N GLU A 67 -4.96 -6.20 -13.68
CA GLU A 67 -6.01 -5.65 -14.51
C GLU A 67 -7.33 -6.38 -14.28
N TRP A 68 -8.41 -5.61 -14.36
CA TRP A 68 -9.80 -6.05 -14.39
C TRP A 68 -10.46 -5.46 -15.63
N THR A 69 -10.24 -6.11 -16.77
CA THR A 69 -10.65 -5.61 -18.10
C THR A 69 -12.16 -5.41 -18.25
N GLY A 70 -12.98 -6.17 -17.50
CA GLY A 70 -14.44 -6.04 -17.52
C GLY A 70 -14.97 -4.72 -16.95
N VAL A 71 -14.18 -4.04 -16.13
CA VAL A 71 -14.54 -2.77 -15.48
C VAL A 71 -13.54 -1.65 -15.72
N ASP A 72 -12.60 -1.85 -16.65
CA ASP A 72 -11.53 -0.90 -17.02
C ASP A 72 -10.72 -0.37 -15.81
N ILE A 73 -10.35 -1.29 -14.90
CA ILE A 73 -9.54 -0.97 -13.72
C ILE A 73 -8.18 -1.64 -13.82
N GLN A 74 -7.13 -0.87 -13.53
CA GLN A 74 -5.77 -1.36 -13.37
C GLN A 74 -5.16 -0.82 -12.07
N ILE A 75 -4.40 -1.66 -11.37
CA ILE A 75 -3.69 -1.27 -10.15
C ILE A 75 -2.22 -1.66 -10.30
N GLY A 76 -1.33 -0.67 -10.11
CA GLY A 76 0.11 -0.83 -10.24
C GLY A 76 0.71 -1.78 -9.20
N ALA A 77 1.74 -2.51 -9.59
CA ALA A 77 2.51 -3.40 -8.71
C ALA A 77 3.21 -2.63 -7.58
N ASP A 78 3.46 -1.33 -7.76
CA ASP A 78 3.97 -0.41 -6.75
C ASP A 78 2.93 -0.09 -5.67
N THR A 79 1.68 0.19 -6.07
CA THR A 79 0.56 0.34 -5.12
C THR A 79 0.35 -0.95 -4.34
N LEU A 80 0.30 -2.09 -5.03
CA LEU A 80 0.13 -3.40 -4.38
C LEU A 80 1.30 -3.76 -3.47
N TRP A 81 2.52 -3.39 -3.83
CA TRP A 81 3.69 -3.57 -2.97
C TRP A 81 3.60 -2.73 -1.69
N LEU A 82 3.23 -1.45 -1.81
CA LEU A 82 3.07 -0.56 -0.66
C LEU A 82 1.96 -1.06 0.27
N ASP A 83 0.85 -1.50 -0.28
CA ASP A 83 -0.26 -2.03 0.51
C ASP A 83 0.09 -3.37 1.17
N ALA A 84 0.77 -4.28 0.46
CA ALA A 84 1.30 -5.51 1.04
C ALA A 84 2.23 -5.22 2.24
N GLN A 85 3.15 -4.26 2.10
CA GLN A 85 4.05 -3.85 3.18
C GLN A 85 3.28 -3.22 4.34
N ALA A 86 2.25 -2.44 4.06
CA ALA A 86 1.39 -1.83 5.08
C ALA A 86 0.58 -2.88 5.85
N GLN A 87 0.04 -3.90 5.18
CA GLN A 87 -0.73 -4.96 5.85
C GLN A 87 0.17 -5.92 6.64
N ASN A 88 1.39 -6.17 6.16
CA ASN A 88 2.32 -7.12 6.79
C ASN A 88 3.31 -6.47 7.76
N ALA A 89 3.18 -5.17 8.05
CA ALA A 89 4.08 -4.54 9.02
C ALA A 89 3.92 -5.21 10.39
N THR A 90 5.06 -5.53 11.02
CA THR A 90 5.14 -6.34 12.23
C THR A 90 4.51 -5.69 13.46
N ASP A 91 4.35 -4.37 13.44
CA ASP A 91 3.73 -3.60 14.52
C ASP A 91 2.76 -2.54 13.98
N GLU A 92 1.73 -2.25 14.78
CA GLU A 92 0.63 -1.35 14.44
C GLU A 92 1.10 0.06 14.07
N ASN A 93 2.16 0.57 14.71
CA ASN A 93 2.66 1.90 14.44
C ASN A 93 3.30 1.98 13.05
N THR A 94 4.04 0.95 12.66
CA THR A 94 4.63 0.86 11.33
C THR A 94 3.54 0.77 10.26
N ARG A 95 2.44 0.05 10.53
CA ARG A 95 1.26 0.03 9.64
C ARG A 95 0.64 1.41 9.48
N ILE A 96 0.36 2.10 10.58
CA ILE A 96 -0.22 3.46 10.59
C ILE A 96 0.65 4.41 9.76
N PHE A 97 1.97 4.40 9.99
CA PHE A 97 2.89 5.28 9.27
C PHE A 97 2.99 4.95 7.78
N ALA A 98 3.06 3.67 7.42
CA ALA A 98 3.13 3.24 6.02
C ALA A 98 1.85 3.64 5.26
N ARG A 99 0.67 3.38 5.84
CA ARG A 99 -0.63 3.76 5.25
C ARG A 99 -0.78 5.26 5.11
N TRP A 100 -0.47 6.02 6.16
CA TRP A 100 -0.53 7.48 6.13
C TRP A 100 0.31 8.06 4.98
N ARG A 101 1.55 7.59 4.80
CA ARG A 101 2.40 8.06 3.69
C ARG A 101 1.87 7.67 2.31
N ALA A 102 1.35 6.45 2.18
CA ALA A 102 0.81 5.95 0.92
C ALA A 102 -0.45 6.74 0.52
N ARG A 103 -1.39 6.91 1.46
CA ARG A 103 -2.66 7.62 1.27
C ARG A 103 -2.49 9.08 0.84
N HIS A 104 -1.49 9.77 1.41
CA HIS A 104 -1.22 11.18 1.12
C HIS A 104 -0.11 11.39 0.07
N GLY A 105 0.40 10.32 -0.57
CA GLY A 105 1.44 10.41 -1.61
C GLY A 105 2.74 11.06 -1.13
N LEU A 106 3.07 10.96 0.16
CA LEU A 106 4.13 11.77 0.77
C LEU A 106 5.53 11.21 0.47
N SER A 107 6.33 12.03 -0.24
CA SER A 107 7.78 11.81 -0.35
C SER A 107 8.45 11.78 1.03
N LEU A 108 9.65 11.21 1.13
CA LEU A 108 10.39 11.17 2.40
C LEU A 108 10.60 12.58 2.99
N LYS A 109 10.83 13.57 2.13
CA LYS A 109 11.01 14.97 2.52
C LYS A 109 9.70 15.60 3.00
N ALA A 110 8.59 15.34 2.31
CA ALA A 110 7.28 15.87 2.69
C ALA A 110 6.79 15.26 4.01
N ALA A 111 6.94 13.94 4.19
CA ALA A 111 6.62 13.26 5.44
C ALA A 111 7.47 13.78 6.62
N ALA A 112 8.75 14.04 6.37
CA ALA A 112 9.65 14.61 7.37
C ALA A 112 9.21 16.02 7.81
N ALA A 113 8.83 16.87 6.86
CA ALA A 113 8.31 18.21 7.13
C ALA A 113 6.98 18.16 7.91
N ALA A 114 6.06 17.29 7.51
CA ALA A 114 4.76 17.14 8.16
C ALA A 114 4.86 16.71 9.63
N LEU A 115 5.84 15.86 9.95
CA LEU A 115 6.01 15.31 11.30
C LEU A 115 7.08 16.02 12.13
N GLY A 116 7.75 17.05 11.58
CA GLY A 116 8.81 17.79 12.27
C GLY A 116 10.07 16.96 12.58
N VAL A 117 10.41 16.00 11.73
CA VAL A 117 11.59 15.12 11.90
C VAL A 117 12.50 15.16 10.67
N THR A 118 13.65 14.48 10.73
CA THR A 118 14.58 14.45 9.60
C THR A 118 14.15 13.43 8.52
N PRO A 119 14.46 13.65 7.22
CA PRO A 119 14.25 12.66 6.16
C PRO A 119 14.97 11.33 6.42
N ARG A 120 16.13 11.36 7.12
CA ARG A 120 16.86 10.16 7.53
C ARG A 120 16.04 9.32 8.52
N THR A 121 15.36 9.96 9.47
CA THR A 121 14.48 9.29 10.43
C THR A 121 13.30 8.62 9.73
N ILE A 122 12.64 9.32 8.81
CA ILE A 122 11.53 8.77 7.98
C ILE A 122 12.02 7.58 7.15
N SER A 123 13.22 7.67 6.57
CA SER A 123 13.82 6.58 5.80
C SER A 123 14.07 5.34 6.66
N ALA A 124 14.58 5.50 7.88
CA ALA A 124 14.88 4.39 8.80
C ALA A 124 13.61 3.61 9.21
N TYR A 125 12.46 4.28 9.28
CA TYR A 125 11.16 3.64 9.50
C TYR A 125 10.68 2.87 8.26
N GLY A 126 10.94 3.39 7.06
CA GLY A 126 10.55 2.73 5.81
C GLY A 126 11.37 1.48 5.46
N THR A 127 12.59 1.34 6.00
CA THR A 127 13.50 0.22 5.71
C THR A 127 13.37 -0.97 6.67
N SER A 128 12.43 -0.90 7.63
CA SER A 128 12.30 -1.79 8.79
C SER A 128 13.55 -1.90 9.67
N GLU A 129 14.49 -0.96 9.51
CA GLU A 129 15.72 -0.87 10.33
C GLU A 129 15.40 -0.38 11.75
N ARG A 130 14.34 0.42 11.89
CA ARG A 130 13.76 0.78 13.19
C ARG A 130 12.23 0.64 13.15
N PRO A 131 11.63 0.03 14.18
CA PRO A 131 10.17 0.06 14.33
C PRO A 131 9.70 1.51 14.51
N VAL A 132 8.50 1.82 14.03
CA VAL A 132 7.92 3.15 14.18
C VAL A 132 7.52 3.36 15.65
N PRO A 133 8.04 4.39 16.33
CA PRO A 133 7.62 4.71 17.68
C PRO A 133 6.15 5.14 17.74
N ARG A 134 5.49 4.85 18.86
CA ARG A 134 4.07 5.22 19.08
C ARG A 134 3.79 6.70 18.86
N TYR A 135 4.70 7.59 19.26
CA TYR A 135 4.50 9.04 19.11
C TYR A 135 4.52 9.48 17.64
N ILE A 136 5.25 8.77 16.76
CA ILE A 136 5.23 9.03 15.31
C ILE A 136 3.88 8.63 14.72
N ALA A 137 3.37 7.45 15.08
CA ALA A 137 2.06 7.00 14.61
C ALA A 137 0.92 7.93 15.09
N LEU A 138 1.00 8.44 16.32
CA LEU A 138 0.07 9.45 16.81
C LEU A 138 0.21 10.79 16.07
N ALA A 139 1.43 11.22 15.75
CA ALA A 139 1.66 12.43 14.98
C ALA A 139 1.07 12.32 13.56
N CYS A 140 1.14 11.15 12.92
CA CYS A 140 0.45 10.91 11.64
C CYS A 140 -1.06 11.12 11.75
N LYS A 141 -1.70 10.52 12.77
CA LYS A 141 -3.14 10.69 13.02
C LYS A 141 -3.51 12.13 13.35
N GLY A 142 -2.68 12.81 14.15
CA GLY A 142 -2.86 14.22 14.50
C GLY A 142 -2.78 15.13 13.27
N TRP A 143 -1.78 14.90 12.41
CA TRP A 143 -1.64 15.64 11.16
C TRP A 143 -2.87 15.45 10.24
N GLU A 144 -3.40 14.24 10.10
CA GLU A 144 -4.63 14.01 9.34
C GLU A 144 -5.83 14.75 9.94
N ALA A 145 -5.94 14.75 11.28
CA ALA A 145 -7.00 15.47 11.97
C ALA A 145 -6.92 16.98 11.71
N GLU A 146 -5.73 17.59 11.74
CA GLU A 146 -5.55 19.02 11.44
C GLU A 146 -5.96 19.39 10.01
N GLN A 147 -5.64 18.52 9.02
CA GLN A 147 -6.06 18.73 7.63
C GLN A 147 -7.58 18.60 7.46
N GLY A 148 -8.22 17.69 8.20
CA GLY A 148 -9.68 17.52 8.19
C GLY A 148 -10.47 18.66 8.82
N HIS A 149 -9.86 19.44 9.73
CA HIS A 149 -10.47 20.64 10.32
C HIS A 149 -10.27 21.91 9.50
N SER A 150 -9.52 21.84 8.39
CA SER A 150 -9.24 22.98 7.52
C SER A 150 -10.29 23.19 6.42
N ASN A 151 -11.52 22.69 6.61
CA ASN A 151 -12.66 22.86 5.71
C ASN A 151 -13.84 23.49 6.44
#